data_AF-A0A3B0WS46-F1
#
_entry.id   AF-A0A3B0WS46-F1
#
_cell.length_a   1.000
_cell.length_b   1.000
_cell.length_c   1.000
_cell.angle_alpha   90.00
_cell.angle_beta   90.00
_cell.angle_gamma   90.00
#
_symmetry.space_group_name_H-M   'P 1'
#
loop_
_entity.id
_entity.type
_entity.pdbx_description
1 polymer ?
#
loop_
_entity_poly.entity_id
_entity_poly.type
_entity_poly.pdbx_seq_one_letter_code
_entity_poly.pdbx_strand_id
1 'polypeptide(L)'
;MRGAIKAYEALAQYQAHSMDSLLDAHKKMTEEILPDAGHFRRGGVGIHKGDEVVHVAPQADRVQVLMTDLLHWLEHTEDHSLILSCVFHYEFEFIHPFSDGNGRMGRLWQTLILGQWREIFYSLPIENTIKNNQKNYLLPALKQAGYRYEPSRQP
;
A
#
# COMPACT_ATOMS: atom_id res chain seq x y z
N MET A 1 -6.06 -16.00 6.58
CA MET A 1 -6.76 -14.70 6.71
C MET A 1 -7.92 -14.68 5.73
N ARG A 2 -9.17 -14.73 6.20
CA ARG A 2 -10.36 -14.68 5.32
C ARG A 2 -10.56 -13.28 4.71
N GLY A 3 -10.33 -12.22 5.49
CA GLY A 3 -10.50 -10.83 5.03
C GLY A 3 -9.62 -10.45 3.83
N ALA A 4 -8.35 -10.88 3.80
CA ALA A 4 -7.48 -10.63 2.66
C ALA A 4 -8.04 -11.27 1.37
N ILE A 5 -8.47 -12.53 1.43
CA ILE A 5 -9.05 -13.23 0.26
C ILE A 5 -10.29 -12.47 -0.24
N LYS A 6 -11.22 -12.12 0.66
CA LYS A 6 -12.42 -11.34 0.32
C LYS A 6 -12.08 -10.02 -0.40
N ALA A 7 -11.03 -9.32 0.05
CA ALA A 7 -10.62 -8.05 -0.54
C ALA A 7 -10.06 -8.22 -1.97
N TYR A 8 -9.26 -9.28 -2.22
CA TYR A 8 -8.74 -9.58 -3.57
C TYR A 8 -9.83 -10.13 -4.50
N GLU A 9 -10.80 -10.91 -4.01
CA GLU A 9 -11.93 -11.40 -4.81
C GLU A 9 -12.83 -10.25 -5.30
N ALA A 10 -12.98 -9.20 -4.51
CA ALA A 10 -13.72 -8.00 -4.88
C ALA A 10 -12.91 -6.99 -5.71
N LEU A 11 -11.61 -7.23 -5.94
CA LEU A 11 -10.67 -6.20 -6.41
C LEU A 11 -11.09 -5.57 -7.73
N ALA A 12 -11.50 -6.38 -8.70
CA ALA A 12 -11.90 -5.91 -10.03
C ALA A 12 -13.18 -5.04 -10.03
N GLN A 13 -13.91 -4.98 -8.91
CA GLN A 13 -15.12 -4.16 -8.76
C GLN A 13 -14.81 -2.73 -8.29
N TYR A 14 -13.60 -2.51 -7.76
CA TYR A 14 -13.21 -1.22 -7.21
C TYR A 14 -12.73 -0.24 -8.28
N GLN A 15 -12.88 1.04 -7.97
CA GLN A 15 -12.31 2.14 -8.74
C GLN A 15 -11.11 2.71 -7.98
N ALA A 16 -9.91 2.72 -8.59
CA ALA A 16 -8.68 3.07 -7.89
C ALA A 16 -8.66 4.51 -7.35
N HIS A 17 -9.41 5.43 -7.98
CA HIS A 17 -9.54 6.83 -7.55
C HIS A 17 -10.75 7.07 -6.63
N SER A 18 -11.48 6.03 -6.22
CA SER A 18 -12.68 6.16 -5.37
C SER A 18 -12.34 5.98 -3.90
N MET A 19 -12.68 7.00 -3.09
CA MET A 19 -12.59 6.95 -1.64
C MET A 19 -13.42 5.80 -1.06
N ASP A 20 -14.66 5.64 -1.55
CA ASP A 20 -15.58 4.61 -1.05
C ASP A 20 -15.05 3.21 -1.34
N SER A 21 -14.46 3.00 -2.53
CA SER A 21 -13.80 1.73 -2.87
C SER A 21 -12.66 1.44 -1.90
N LEU A 22 -11.83 2.44 -1.58
CA LEU A 22 -10.69 2.29 -0.68
C LEU A 22 -11.14 1.92 0.74
N LEU A 23 -12.16 2.60 1.26
CA LEU A 23 -12.71 2.34 2.57
C LEU A 23 -13.41 0.97 2.66
N ASP A 24 -14.19 0.59 1.64
CA ASP A 24 -14.83 -0.74 1.59
C ASP A 24 -13.78 -1.86 1.49
N ALA A 25 -12.75 -1.69 0.67
CA ALA A 25 -11.65 -2.65 0.58
C ALA A 25 -10.92 -2.81 1.92
N HIS A 26 -10.61 -1.72 2.61
CA HIS A 26 -10.02 -1.76 3.95
C HIS A 26 -10.96 -2.47 4.94
N LYS A 27 -12.26 -2.18 4.88
CA LYS A 27 -13.27 -2.85 5.70
C LYS A 27 -13.26 -4.36 5.47
N LYS A 28 -13.43 -4.83 4.23
CA LYS A 28 -13.43 -6.27 3.91
C LYS A 28 -12.14 -6.96 4.35
N MET A 29 -11.02 -6.25 4.28
CA MET A 29 -9.72 -6.78 4.68
C MET A 29 -9.59 -6.96 6.20
N THR A 30 -10.20 -6.08 7.00
CA THR A 30 -9.87 -5.92 8.42
C THR A 30 -11.07 -6.02 9.39
N GLU A 31 -12.31 -6.12 8.91
CA GLU A 31 -13.54 -6.12 9.74
C GLU A 31 -13.58 -7.20 10.82
N GLU A 32 -12.88 -8.32 10.63
CA GLU A 32 -12.81 -9.41 11.60
C GLU A 32 -11.78 -9.16 12.71
N ILE A 33 -10.98 -8.10 12.61
CA ILE A 33 -9.78 -7.84 13.44
C ILE A 33 -9.82 -6.44 14.06
N LEU A 34 -10.30 -5.44 13.32
CA LEU A 34 -10.23 -4.04 13.71
C LEU A 34 -11.63 -3.45 13.94
N PRO A 35 -11.85 -2.76 15.08
CA PRO A 35 -13.15 -2.11 15.35
C PRO A 35 -13.41 -0.89 14.46
N ASP A 36 -12.37 -0.29 13.90
CA ASP A 36 -12.40 0.88 13.01
C ASP A 36 -12.19 0.51 11.53
N ALA A 37 -12.43 -0.74 11.18
CA ALA A 37 -12.36 -1.22 9.80
C ALA A 37 -13.15 -0.32 8.84
N GLY A 38 -12.53 0.04 7.71
CA GLY A 38 -13.09 0.97 6.73
C GLY A 38 -13.15 2.45 7.14
N HIS A 39 -12.46 2.87 8.20
CA HIS A 39 -12.40 4.26 8.60
C HIS A 39 -10.96 4.72 8.75
N PHE A 40 -10.68 5.98 8.42
CA PHE A 40 -9.38 6.58 8.71
C PHE A 40 -9.13 6.67 10.21
N ARG A 41 -7.84 6.58 10.57
CA ARG A 41 -7.40 6.69 11.95
C ARG A 41 -7.75 8.06 12.53
N ARG A 42 -8.03 8.08 13.84
CA ARG A 42 -8.33 9.31 14.59
C ARG A 42 -7.15 9.82 15.42
N GLY A 43 -6.08 9.03 15.52
CA GLY A 43 -4.87 9.34 16.29
C GLY A 43 -3.60 9.27 15.44
N GLY A 44 -2.48 9.72 16.02
CA GLY A 44 -1.16 9.52 15.44
C GLY A 44 -0.79 8.04 15.43
N VAL A 45 -0.09 7.61 14.37
CA VAL A 45 0.50 6.26 14.26
C VAL A 45 1.97 6.42 13.89
N GLY A 46 2.82 5.60 14.52
CA GLY A 46 4.22 5.48 14.12
C GLY A 46 4.35 4.54 12.93
N ILE A 47 5.13 4.92 11.92
CA ILE A 47 5.47 4.01 10.83
C ILE A 47 6.67 3.18 11.27
N HIS A 48 6.45 1.88 11.48
CA HIS A 48 7.46 0.95 11.95
C HIS A 48 8.03 0.12 10.81
N LYS A 49 9.34 -0.11 10.81
CA LYS A 49 10.01 -1.09 9.94
C LYS A 49 10.78 -2.07 10.82
N GLY A 50 10.12 -3.15 11.21
CA GLY A 50 10.60 -4.00 12.30
C GLY A 50 10.41 -3.28 13.63
N ASP A 51 11.44 -3.28 14.48
CA ASP A 51 11.41 -2.64 15.81
C ASP A 51 11.73 -1.13 15.79
N GLU A 52 12.10 -0.57 14.64
CA GLU A 52 12.45 0.85 14.51
C GLU A 52 11.28 1.70 14.01
N VAL A 53 11.03 2.82 14.71
CA VAL A 53 10.18 3.90 14.21
C VAL A 53 10.96 4.65 13.13
N VAL A 54 10.55 4.49 11.87
CA VAL A 54 11.24 5.07 10.71
C VAL A 54 10.80 6.51 10.46
N HIS A 55 9.51 6.80 10.67
CA HIS A 55 8.94 8.13 10.46
C HIS A 55 7.64 8.32 11.24
N VAL A 56 7.28 9.58 11.49
CA VAL A 56 5.98 9.96 12.07
C VAL A 56 5.02 10.23 10.91
N ALA A 57 3.93 9.47 10.83
CA ALA A 57 2.91 9.72 9.82
C ALA A 57 2.28 11.12 10.02
N PRO A 58 1.69 11.73 8.98
CA PRO A 58 0.96 12.98 9.12
C PRO A 58 -0.08 12.95 10.26
N GLN A 59 -0.45 14.12 10.79
CA GLN A 59 -1.50 14.19 11.81
C GLN A 59 -2.83 13.65 11.26
N ALA A 60 -3.64 13.03 12.13
CA ALA A 60 -4.86 12.33 11.71
C ALA A 60 -5.89 13.25 11.03
N ASP A 61 -5.95 14.51 11.43
CA ASP A 61 -6.78 15.55 10.84
C ASP A 61 -6.38 15.92 9.40
N ARG A 62 -5.13 15.60 8.99
CA ARG A 62 -4.64 15.78 7.61
C ARG A 62 -4.93 14.60 6.70
N VAL A 63 -5.23 13.42 7.24
CA VAL A 63 -5.40 12.19 6.44
C VAL A 63 -6.47 12.35 5.37
N GLN A 64 -7.63 12.93 5.75
CA GLN A 64 -8.75 13.09 4.82
C GLN A 64 -8.37 13.93 3.60
N VAL A 65 -7.73 15.09 3.80
CA VAL A 65 -7.34 15.98 2.69
C VAL A 65 -6.23 15.36 1.84
N LEU A 66 -5.22 14.75 2.46
CA LEU A 66 -4.12 14.10 1.74
C LEU A 66 -4.59 12.92 0.87
N MET A 67 -5.50 12.11 1.40
CA MET A 67 -6.08 11.00 0.63
C MET A 67 -6.99 11.50 -0.50
N THR A 68 -7.75 12.57 -0.28
CA THR A 68 -8.52 13.21 -1.34
C THR A 68 -7.62 13.73 -2.45
N ASP A 69 -6.54 14.43 -2.12
CA ASP A 69 -5.58 14.97 -3.09
C ASP A 69 -4.87 13.84 -3.86
N LEU A 70 -4.47 12.77 -3.17
CA LEU A 70 -3.81 11.61 -3.79
C LEU A 70 -4.74 10.89 -4.79
N LEU A 71 -6.00 10.66 -4.42
CA LEU A 71 -6.97 10.01 -5.29
C LEU A 71 -7.36 10.90 -6.48
N HIS A 72 -7.48 12.21 -6.26
CA HIS A 72 -7.70 13.18 -7.32
C HIS A 72 -6.55 13.20 -8.32
N TRP A 73 -5.30 13.23 -7.84
CA TRP A 73 -4.11 13.11 -8.69
C TRP A 73 -4.13 11.81 -9.52
N LEU A 74 -4.46 10.69 -8.89
CA LEU A 74 -4.49 9.38 -9.55
C LEU A 74 -5.52 9.32 -10.69
N GLU A 75 -6.64 10.03 -10.58
CA GLU A 75 -7.67 10.11 -11.63
C GLU A 75 -7.25 10.98 -12.82
N HIS A 76 -6.49 12.05 -12.59
CA HIS A 76 -6.27 13.11 -13.59
C HIS A 76 -4.89 13.10 -14.24
N THR A 77 -3.95 12.31 -13.71
CA THR A 77 -2.62 12.17 -14.28
C THR A 77 -2.62 11.35 -15.58
N GLU A 78 -1.73 11.70 -16.51
CA GLU A 78 -1.51 10.97 -17.76
C GLU A 78 -0.29 10.03 -17.70
N ASP A 79 0.37 9.93 -16.55
CA ASP A 79 1.54 9.07 -16.38
C ASP A 79 1.18 7.59 -16.57
N HIS A 80 2.17 6.80 -16.97
CA HIS A 80 1.98 5.38 -17.19
C HIS A 80 1.63 4.62 -15.90
N SER A 81 0.68 3.68 -15.97
CA SER A 81 0.14 2.92 -14.82
C SER A 81 1.20 2.24 -13.92
N LEU A 82 2.35 1.86 -14.48
CA LEU A 82 3.49 1.37 -13.70
C LEU A 82 4.02 2.43 -12.72
N ILE A 83 4.20 3.66 -13.20
CA ILE A 83 4.63 4.81 -12.39
C ILE A 83 3.53 5.13 -11.38
N LEU A 84 2.28 5.21 -11.82
CA LEU A 84 1.13 5.50 -10.95
C LEU A 84 1.05 4.53 -9.77
N SER A 85 1.17 3.24 -10.05
CA SER A 85 1.10 2.20 -9.02
C SER A 85 2.20 2.35 -7.96
N CYS A 86 3.41 2.77 -8.38
CA CYS A 86 4.55 2.95 -7.49
C CYS A 86 4.42 4.23 -6.66
N VAL A 87 4.06 5.35 -7.30
CA VAL A 87 3.88 6.64 -6.62
C VAL A 87 2.72 6.57 -5.65
N PHE A 88 1.57 6.01 -6.06
CA PHE A 88 0.44 5.81 -5.17
C PHE A 88 0.83 4.98 -3.95
N HIS A 89 1.51 3.84 -4.13
CA HIS A 89 1.90 2.98 -3.01
C HIS A 89 2.85 3.72 -2.06
N TYR A 90 3.81 4.48 -2.58
CA TYR A 90 4.71 5.30 -1.76
C TYR A 90 3.96 6.36 -0.93
N GLU A 91 3.15 7.19 -1.60
CA GLU A 91 2.38 8.26 -0.94
C GLU A 91 1.37 7.70 0.06
N PHE A 92 0.69 6.60 -0.28
CA PHE A 92 -0.25 5.93 0.61
C PHE A 92 0.42 5.42 1.89
N GLU A 93 1.60 4.77 1.77
CA GLU A 93 2.37 4.31 2.93
C GLU A 93 2.86 5.47 3.80
N PHE A 94 3.20 6.60 3.17
CA PHE A 94 3.61 7.82 3.86
C PHE A 94 2.44 8.46 4.64
N ILE A 95 1.26 8.60 4.02
CA ILE A 95 0.05 9.13 4.66
C ILE A 95 -0.40 8.23 5.81
N HIS A 96 -0.28 6.91 5.60
CA HIS A 96 -0.62 5.86 6.56
C HIS A 96 -2.06 6.03 7.10
N PRO A 97 -3.08 5.99 6.23
CA PRO A 97 -4.41 6.50 6.55
C PRO A 97 -5.19 5.67 7.58
N PHE A 98 -4.86 4.40 7.76
CA PHE A 98 -5.56 3.47 8.65
C PHE A 98 -4.76 3.20 9.94
N SER A 99 -5.44 2.71 10.98
CA SER A 99 -4.82 2.34 12.25
C SER A 99 -3.92 1.10 12.15
N ASP A 100 -4.27 0.17 11.26
CA ASP A 100 -3.48 -1.00 10.85
C ASP A 100 -3.90 -1.40 9.42
N GLY A 101 -3.16 -2.29 8.78
CA GLY A 101 -3.48 -2.81 7.45
C GLY A 101 -2.95 -1.99 6.28
N ASN A 102 -2.29 -0.85 6.52
CA ASN A 102 -1.77 0.03 5.46
C ASN A 102 -0.88 -0.71 4.46
N GLY A 103 0.11 -1.47 4.93
CA GLY A 103 0.96 -2.31 4.06
C GLY A 103 0.18 -3.23 3.13
N ARG A 104 -0.87 -3.88 3.63
CA ARG A 104 -1.71 -4.77 2.81
C ARG A 104 -2.57 -3.98 1.83
N MET A 105 -3.11 -2.84 2.27
CA MET A 105 -3.89 -1.94 1.42
C MET A 105 -3.06 -1.31 0.30
N GLY A 106 -1.83 -0.85 0.58
CA GLY A 106 -0.94 -0.29 -0.42
C GLY A 106 -0.64 -1.28 -1.55
N ARG A 107 -0.37 -2.54 -1.20
CA ARG A 107 -0.16 -3.61 -2.19
C ARG A 107 -1.43 -4.01 -2.95
N LEU A 108 -2.56 -4.09 -2.25
CA LEU A 108 -3.85 -4.35 -2.89
C LEU A 108 -4.15 -3.25 -3.92
N TRP A 109 -3.96 -1.98 -3.56
CA TRP A 109 -4.22 -0.85 -4.45
C TRP A 109 -3.23 -0.77 -5.60
N GLN A 110 -1.95 -1.08 -5.37
CA GLN A 110 -0.96 -1.22 -6.43
C GLN A 110 -1.41 -2.27 -7.46
N THR A 111 -1.94 -3.41 -6.99
CA THR A 111 -2.48 -4.47 -7.85
C THR A 111 -3.72 -4.00 -8.61
N LEU A 112 -4.62 -3.24 -7.96
CA LEU A 112 -5.79 -2.66 -8.61
C LEU A 112 -5.40 -1.74 -9.77
N ILE A 113 -4.50 -0.77 -9.54
CA ILE A 113 -4.05 0.20 -10.55
C ILE A 113 -3.46 -0.54 -11.76
N LEU A 114 -2.61 -1.54 -11.51
CA LEU A 114 -2.01 -2.33 -12.59
C LEU A 114 -3.05 -3.23 -13.30
N GLY A 115 -3.98 -3.83 -12.56
CA GLY A 115 -5.03 -4.69 -13.09
C GLY A 115 -6.01 -3.94 -13.99
N GLN A 116 -6.35 -2.69 -13.64
CA GLN A 116 -7.15 -1.80 -14.49
C GLN A 116 -6.44 -1.43 -15.79
N TRP A 117 -5.10 -1.39 -15.79
CA TRP A 117 -4.32 -1.20 -17.01
C TRP A 117 -4.21 -2.47 -17.87
N ARG A 118 -3.93 -3.62 -17.24
CA ARG A 118 -3.91 -4.94 -17.89
C ARG A 118 -4.37 -6.01 -16.92
N GLU A 119 -5.40 -6.77 -17.30
CA GLU A 119 -6.03 -7.79 -16.46
C GLU A 119 -5.06 -8.85 -15.92
N ILE A 120 -3.98 -9.15 -16.64
CA ILE A 120 -2.96 -10.12 -16.20
C ILE A 120 -2.38 -9.77 -14.81
N PHE A 121 -2.34 -8.49 -14.44
CA PHE A 121 -1.81 -8.07 -13.14
C PHE A 121 -2.69 -8.45 -11.96
N TYR A 122 -3.99 -8.71 -12.15
CA TYR A 122 -4.84 -9.25 -11.06
C TYR A 122 -4.39 -10.65 -10.62
N SER A 123 -3.77 -11.41 -11.52
CA SER A 123 -3.36 -12.80 -11.30
C SER A 123 -1.86 -12.93 -11.00
N LEU A 124 -1.10 -11.84 -11.07
CA LEU A 124 0.35 -11.87 -10.82
C LEU A 124 0.63 -11.76 -9.32
N PRO A 125 1.35 -12.72 -8.72
CA PRO A 125 1.78 -12.61 -7.33
C PRO A 125 3.02 -11.71 -7.26
N ILE A 126 2.88 -10.43 -7.63
CA ILE A 126 3.98 -9.43 -7.65
C ILE A 126 4.72 -9.46 -6.32
N GLU A 127 3.99 -9.65 -5.22
CA GLU A 127 4.49 -9.71 -3.85
C GLU A 127 5.41 -10.92 -3.61
N ASN A 128 5.04 -12.11 -4.07
CA ASN A 128 5.89 -13.29 -3.97
C ASN A 128 7.15 -13.11 -4.82
N THR A 129 7.01 -12.48 -5.99
CA THR A 129 8.15 -12.17 -6.86
C THR A 129 9.11 -11.18 -6.20
N ILE A 130 8.61 -10.11 -5.56
CA ILE A 130 9.45 -9.14 -4.84
C ILE A 130 10.09 -9.79 -3.62
N LYS A 131 9.32 -10.51 -2.79
CA LYS A 131 9.83 -11.18 -1.58
C LYS A 131 10.89 -12.23 -1.91
N ASN A 132 10.67 -13.03 -2.95
CA ASN A 132 11.62 -14.06 -3.38
C ASN A 132 12.87 -13.46 -4.05
N ASN A 133 12.75 -12.27 -4.67
CA ASN A 133 13.86 -11.60 -5.33
C ASN A 133 14.47 -10.43 -4.53
N GLN A 134 14.04 -10.15 -3.29
CA GLN A 134 14.66 -9.13 -2.43
C GLN A 134 16.18 -9.37 -2.29
N LYS A 135 16.61 -10.63 -2.20
CA LYS A 135 18.03 -10.99 -2.18
C LYS A 135 18.75 -10.80 -3.52
N ASN A 136 18.03 -10.81 -4.64
CA ASN A 136 18.60 -10.74 -5.98
C ASN A 136 18.64 -9.32 -6.56
N TYR A 137 17.75 -8.41 -6.15
CA TYR A 137 17.71 -7.03 -6.66
C TYR A 137 18.29 -5.99 -5.70
N LEU A 138 17.97 -6.04 -4.39
CA LEU A 138 18.47 -5.03 -3.44
C LEU A 138 19.97 -5.16 -3.23
N LEU A 139 20.51 -6.38 -3.12
CA LEU A 139 21.93 -6.59 -2.89
C LEU A 139 22.82 -6.05 -4.03
N PRO A 140 22.54 -6.31 -5.32
CA PRO A 140 23.30 -5.71 -6.42
C PRO A 140 23.06 -4.21 -6.59
N ALA A 141 21.82 -3.72 -6.43
CA ALA A 141 21.51 -2.31 -6.57
C ALA A 141 22.17 -1.46 -5.46
N LEU A 142 22.14 -1.94 -4.21
CA LEU A 142 22.83 -1.29 -3.08
C LEU A 142 24.36 -1.35 -3.26
N LYS A 143 24.90 -2.45 -3.78
CA LYS A 143 26.32 -2.54 -4.15
C LYS A 143 26.72 -1.56 -5.24
N GLN A 144 25.90 -1.37 -6.28
CA GLN A 144 26.14 -0.37 -7.32
C GLN A 144 26.06 1.06 -6.78
N ALA A 145 25.17 1.32 -5.81
CA ALA A 145 25.03 2.60 -5.13
C ALA A 145 26.04 2.84 -3.99
N GLY A 146 26.99 1.92 -3.77
CA GLY A 146 28.07 2.07 -2.78
C GLY A 146 27.71 1.78 -1.32
N TYR A 147 26.50 1.24 -1.05
CA TYR A 147 26.07 0.91 0.31
C TYR A 147 26.47 -0.52 0.71
N ARG A 148 26.99 -0.68 1.93
CA ARG A 148 27.32 -1.99 2.51
C ARG A 148 26.08 -2.61 3.14
N TYR A 149 25.64 -3.75 2.62
CA TYR A 149 24.58 -4.54 3.24
C TYR A 149 25.15 -5.35 4.40
N GLU A 150 24.77 -5.02 5.64
CA GLU A 150 25.06 -5.84 6.83
C GLU A 150 23.77 -6.56 7.26
N PRO A 151 23.68 -7.89 7.12
CA PRO A 151 22.53 -8.64 7.59
C PRO A 151 22.67 -8.86 9.09
N SER A 152 22.19 -7.94 9.92
CA SER A 152 21.95 -8.29 11.32
C SER A 152 20.69 -7.65 11.88
N ARG A 153 19.89 -8.53 12.48
CA ARG A 153 18.71 -8.32 13.34
C ARG A 153 17.38 -8.08 12.62
N GLN A 154 16.79 -9.20 12.18
CA GLN A 154 15.33 -9.36 12.19
C GLN A 154 14.83 -9.23 13.64
N PRO A 155 13.75 -8.50 13.88
CA PRO A 155 12.56 -9.02 14.52
C PRO A 155 11.65 -9.72 13.50
#